data_AF-A0A068RJD2-F1
#
_entry.id   AF-A0A068RJD2-F1
#
_cell.length_a   1.000
_cell.length_b   1.000
_cell.length_c   1.000
_cell.angle_alpha   90.00
_cell.angle_beta   90.00
_cell.angle_gamma   90.00
#
_symmetry.space_group_name_H-M   'P 1'
#
loop_
_entity.id
_entity.type
_entity.pdbx_description
1 polymer ?
#
loop_
_entity_poly.entity_id
_entity_poly.type
_entity_poly.pdbx_seq_one_letter_code
_entity_poly.pdbx_strand_id
1 'polypeptide(L)'
;MSRKFWWLAGLAAFAVVVVVVVVPSVVVTRQKQQNNQQAENNNPQQPSTNNLGDPNTTSSTEVQLPAYAKATSPYANLTRIRTYNDIEKQKDRIFIIGDVHGCAPELKQLVQKINYNPDRDLIVLAGDLVYRGPDNVGVIRYAREIGAMCVRGNHDHVVVRFMTYELQHGPIDQDSKDTMPEGDVEDPLKFDDDHVDIVKNMTREDYDYLASCPLVIEFPTLNNSRVVHGGLDPSIESTVNNDPYWIVNMRNIHKGEPERTKSKGEHWADYWTRAQANETHPVNIYYGHDAGRGLDLEAVTFGTDSGCVYGKQLTALEMKTHNLTQVDCPDARLCESDDHILLFRRIALETMTFTTVLEGIRAEFPPHDDLWYVLTAAAVSSLNHPEDVAHVYHFVEKEIDGMNISATEKEEAKIKAVMRLRDGILKSYIAHGFPKTINGLKQLYNATPETIREKLPSSPIRRESTWNDIEEQRKRGRGLWDKIYDRHTERVANDMYKYYPDLGQVAFHHLYGPVLSETAILSGKESSMVLVTGLKAEDLGTQLRGHAYGALHQGATKEDLARIDNLVVRLCNFYHIEQPKAKL
;
A
#
# COMPACT_ATOMS: atom_id res chain seq x y z
N MET A 1 24.47 32.69 49.65
CA MET A 1 25.63 31.77 49.59
C MET A 1 25.57 31.08 48.23
N SER A 2 26.20 31.64 47.19
CA SER A 2 27.59 31.38 46.74
C SER A 2 27.85 29.90 46.45
N ARG A 3 27.85 29.50 45.17
CA ARG A 3 29.02 29.43 44.26
C ARG A 3 29.97 28.24 44.55
N LYS A 4 30.06 27.39 43.53
CA LYS A 4 31.27 26.71 43.00
C LYS A 4 31.87 25.58 43.84
N PHE A 5 31.95 24.38 43.26
CA PHE A 5 33.26 23.75 43.00
C PHE A 5 33.19 22.63 41.90
N TRP A 6 33.76 22.92 40.70
CA TRP A 6 34.49 22.07 39.71
C TRP A 6 33.75 20.90 39.01
N TRP A 7 33.68 20.71 37.68
CA TRP A 7 34.56 20.94 36.51
C TRP A 7 36.02 20.50 36.69
N LEU A 8 36.32 19.24 36.34
CA LEU A 8 37.41 18.82 35.44
C LEU A 8 37.53 17.28 35.37
N ALA A 9 37.18 16.71 34.23
CA ALA A 9 37.93 15.64 33.55
C ALA A 9 37.28 15.39 32.18
N GLY A 10 37.66 16.22 31.19
CA GLY A 10 37.50 15.88 29.79
C GLY A 10 38.63 14.95 29.32
N LEU A 11 38.42 14.38 28.13
CA LEU A 11 39.35 13.62 27.28
C LEU A 11 39.49 12.12 27.58
N ALA A 12 38.61 11.33 26.97
CA ALA A 12 39.01 10.06 26.36
C ALA A 12 38.46 10.04 24.93
N ALA A 13 39.37 10.26 23.99
CA ALA A 13 39.10 10.39 22.56
C ALA A 13 38.74 9.05 21.92
N PHE A 14 37.95 9.16 20.86
CA PHE A 14 37.59 8.15 19.89
C PHE A 14 38.78 7.32 19.40
N ALA A 15 38.66 6.00 19.50
CA ALA A 15 39.39 5.05 18.65
C ALA A 15 38.47 3.84 18.40
N VAL A 16 37.55 3.98 17.44
CA VAL A 16 36.83 2.83 16.87
C VAL A 16 37.72 2.26 15.77
N VAL A 17 38.33 1.12 16.05
CA VAL A 17 39.06 0.32 15.06
C VAL A 17 38.02 -0.34 14.15
N VAL A 18 37.90 0.17 12.93
CA VAL A 18 37.13 -0.48 11.85
C VAL A 18 37.98 -1.63 11.32
N VAL A 19 37.59 -2.86 11.65
CA VAL A 19 38.14 -4.06 11.00
C VAL A 19 37.39 -4.26 9.70
N VAL A 20 37.98 -3.78 8.60
CA VAL A 20 37.53 -4.10 7.23
C VAL A 20 37.98 -5.53 6.90
N VAL A 21 37.04 -6.48 6.93
CA VAL A 21 37.27 -7.81 6.36
C VAL A 21 37.02 -7.71 4.85
N VAL A 22 38.11 -7.63 4.09
CA VAL A 22 38.10 -7.79 2.63
C VAL A 22 37.95 -9.27 2.32
N VAL A 23 36.78 -9.66 1.79
CA VAL A 23 36.59 -10.99 1.19
C VAL A 23 36.95 -10.88 -0.31
N PRO A 24 37.94 -11.63 -0.82
CA PRO A 24 38.26 -11.61 -2.24
C PRO A 24 37.21 -12.39 -3.04
N SER A 25 36.59 -11.72 -4.01
CA SER A 25 35.74 -12.31 -5.03
C SER A 25 36.55 -13.26 -5.90
N VAL A 26 36.21 -14.55 -5.86
CA VAL A 26 36.75 -15.56 -6.78
C VAL A 26 35.97 -15.47 -8.09
N VAL A 27 36.63 -14.92 -9.10
CA VAL A 27 36.20 -14.98 -10.50
C VAL A 27 36.44 -16.41 -11.01
N VAL A 28 35.36 -17.16 -11.23
CA VAL A 28 35.41 -18.44 -11.96
C VAL A 28 35.04 -18.16 -13.41
N THR A 29 36.06 -18.02 -14.26
CA THR A 29 35.94 -18.20 -15.71
C THR A 29 35.72 -19.69 -16.00
N ARG A 30 34.60 -20.05 -16.62
CA ARG A 30 34.44 -21.36 -17.26
C ARG A 30 34.23 -21.22 -18.76
N GLN A 31 35.03 -22.03 -19.45
CA GLN A 31 35.28 -22.06 -20.87
C GLN A 31 34.07 -22.54 -21.68
N LYS A 32 33.94 -21.94 -22.87
CA LYS A 32 33.27 -22.51 -24.04
C LYS A 32 33.69 -23.97 -24.25
N GLN A 33 32.73 -24.89 -24.32
CA GLN A 33 32.84 -26.09 -25.13
C GLN A 33 31.75 -26.06 -26.18
N GLN A 34 32.20 -25.93 -27.42
CA GLN A 34 31.43 -26.30 -28.61
C GLN A 34 31.22 -27.81 -28.59
N ASN A 35 30.02 -28.25 -28.91
CA ASN A 35 29.81 -29.51 -29.61
C ASN A 35 28.61 -29.35 -30.55
N ASN A 36 28.90 -29.40 -31.85
CA ASN A 36 27.95 -29.66 -32.91
C ASN A 36 27.46 -31.11 -32.80
N GLN A 37 26.17 -31.33 -33.01
CA GLN A 37 25.69 -32.48 -33.79
C GLN A 37 24.36 -32.14 -34.45
N GLN A 38 24.35 -32.34 -35.76
CA GLN A 38 23.23 -32.25 -36.70
C GLN A 38 22.32 -33.49 -36.62
N ALA A 39 21.21 -33.40 -37.37
CA ALA A 39 20.19 -34.41 -37.70
C ALA A 39 18.98 -34.38 -36.74
N GLU A 40 17.73 -34.34 -37.19
CA GLU A 40 17.15 -34.60 -38.51
C GLU A 40 15.70 -34.10 -38.52
N ASN A 41 15.19 -33.83 -39.73
CA ASN A 41 13.79 -33.56 -40.05
C ASN A 41 12.83 -34.55 -39.35
N ASN A 42 11.66 -34.08 -38.91
CA ASN A 42 10.37 -34.65 -39.30
C ASN A 42 9.20 -33.81 -38.77
N ASN A 43 8.50 -33.18 -39.71
CA ASN A 43 7.14 -32.67 -39.58
C ASN A 43 6.19 -33.87 -39.35
N PRO A 44 5.15 -33.75 -38.50
CA PRO A 44 3.82 -33.84 -39.09
C PRO A 44 2.75 -32.96 -38.42
N GLN A 45 2.02 -32.27 -39.29
CA GLN A 45 0.55 -32.16 -39.31
C GLN A 45 -0.18 -31.73 -38.03
N GLN A 46 -0.73 -30.51 -38.11
CA GLN A 46 -1.93 -30.07 -37.41
C GLN A 46 -3.07 -31.12 -37.48
N PRO A 47 -3.93 -31.13 -36.45
CA PRO A 47 -5.35 -31.30 -36.65
C PRO A 47 -6.11 -30.02 -36.27
N SER A 48 -6.86 -29.54 -37.25
CA SER A 48 -7.98 -28.63 -37.16
C SER A 48 -9.05 -29.09 -36.16
N THR A 49 -9.55 -28.20 -35.30
CA THR A 49 -10.92 -28.29 -34.76
C THR A 49 -11.53 -26.90 -34.57
N ASN A 50 -12.35 -26.54 -35.56
CA ASN A 50 -13.68 -25.94 -35.49
C ASN A 50 -14.03 -24.90 -34.42
N ASN A 51 -14.25 -23.70 -34.94
CA ASN A 51 -15.20 -22.68 -34.50
C ASN A 51 -16.52 -23.24 -33.95
N LEU A 52 -16.93 -22.70 -32.81
CA LEU A 52 -18.33 -22.48 -32.44
C LEU A 52 -18.51 -20.97 -32.32
N GLY A 53 -19.29 -20.40 -33.25
CA GLY A 53 -19.63 -18.98 -33.26
C GLY A 53 -20.84 -18.66 -32.40
N ASP A 54 -20.95 -17.40 -32.00
CA ASP A 54 -22.21 -16.74 -31.65
C ASP A 54 -22.06 -15.21 -31.91
N PRO A 55 -23.14 -14.43 -32.11
CA PRO A 55 -23.33 -13.70 -33.36
C PRO A 55 -23.65 -12.22 -33.09
N ASN A 56 -22.86 -11.31 -33.63
CA ASN A 56 -23.34 -9.95 -33.92
C ASN A 56 -22.40 -9.30 -34.92
N THR A 57 -22.57 -9.67 -36.19
CA THR A 57 -21.91 -9.05 -37.33
C THR A 57 -22.73 -7.85 -37.80
N THR A 58 -22.43 -6.67 -37.26
CA THR A 58 -22.60 -5.43 -38.02
C THR A 58 -21.39 -5.29 -38.94
N SER A 59 -21.64 -5.19 -40.25
CA SER A 59 -20.62 -5.13 -41.28
C SER A 59 -19.59 -4.00 -41.02
N SER A 60 -18.37 -4.37 -40.69
CA SER A 60 -17.22 -3.46 -40.75
C SER A 60 -16.71 -3.44 -42.18
N THR A 61 -16.90 -2.33 -42.88
CA THR A 61 -16.00 -1.93 -43.98
C THR A 61 -14.56 -2.02 -43.47
N GLU A 62 -13.71 -2.80 -44.14
CA GLU A 62 -12.27 -2.87 -43.84
C GLU A 62 -11.67 -1.47 -43.94
N VAL A 63 -11.33 -0.90 -42.79
CA VAL A 63 -10.54 0.33 -42.71
C VAL A 63 -9.12 -0.02 -43.15
N GLN A 64 -8.69 0.50 -44.29
CA GLN A 64 -7.31 0.35 -44.74
C GLN A 64 -6.40 1.15 -43.79
N LEU A 65 -5.57 0.44 -43.03
CA LEU A 65 -4.64 1.04 -42.08
C LEU A 65 -3.51 1.80 -42.84
N PRO A 66 -2.91 2.84 -42.23
CA PRO A 66 -1.75 3.52 -42.80
C PRO A 66 -0.59 2.56 -43.08
N ALA A 67 0.27 2.90 -44.04
CA ALA A 67 1.41 2.04 -44.42
C ALA A 67 2.40 1.79 -43.26
N TYR A 68 2.42 2.67 -42.26
CA TYR A 68 3.26 2.55 -41.06
C TYR A 68 2.55 1.85 -39.88
N ALA A 69 1.33 1.32 -40.08
CA ALA A 69 0.58 0.70 -39.00
C ALA A 69 1.30 -0.55 -38.46
N LYS A 70 1.33 -0.69 -37.14
CA LYS A 70 2.02 -1.73 -36.39
C LYS A 70 1.07 -2.85 -36.01
N ALA A 71 1.60 -4.07 -35.90
CA ALA A 71 0.83 -5.17 -35.35
C ALA A 71 0.48 -4.86 -33.89
N THR A 72 -0.76 -5.15 -33.51
CA THR A 72 -1.23 -5.02 -32.13
C THR A 72 -1.08 -6.37 -31.42
N SER A 73 -0.53 -6.36 -30.21
CA SER A 73 -0.41 -7.58 -29.40
C SER A 73 -1.78 -8.22 -29.14
N PRO A 74 -1.92 -9.55 -29.21
CA PRO A 74 -3.15 -10.24 -28.82
C PRO A 74 -3.48 -10.08 -27.32
N TYR A 75 -2.51 -9.67 -26.49
CA TYR A 75 -2.68 -9.46 -25.06
C TYR A 75 -2.94 -7.99 -24.69
N ALA A 76 -3.09 -7.12 -25.68
CA ALA A 76 -3.19 -5.67 -25.50
C ALA A 76 -4.46 -5.19 -24.76
N ASN A 77 -5.52 -6.00 -24.75
CA ASN A 77 -6.84 -5.71 -24.16
C ASN A 77 -7.28 -4.24 -24.34
N LEU A 78 -7.37 -3.81 -25.60
CA LEU A 78 -7.55 -2.40 -25.94
C LEU A 78 -9.02 -1.97 -25.94
N THR A 79 -9.29 -0.90 -25.20
CA THR A 79 -10.38 0.02 -25.53
C THR A 79 -9.79 1.16 -26.35
N ARG A 80 -10.21 1.36 -27.61
CA ARG A 80 -9.59 2.41 -28.46
C ARG A 80 -10.05 3.81 -28.07
N ILE A 81 -11.35 4.06 -28.10
CA ILE A 81 -11.92 5.39 -27.90
C ILE A 81 -13.11 5.30 -26.93
N ARG A 82 -13.22 6.29 -26.03
CA ARG A 82 -14.46 6.57 -25.30
C ARG A 82 -14.84 8.03 -25.47
N THR A 83 -16.09 8.27 -25.87
CA THR A 83 -16.62 9.63 -26.12
C THR A 83 -17.64 10.00 -25.05
N TYR A 84 -17.52 11.21 -24.50
CA TYR A 84 -18.38 11.73 -23.45
C TYR A 84 -19.00 13.07 -23.88
N ASN A 85 -20.28 13.04 -24.29
CA ASN A 85 -20.96 14.18 -24.93
C ASN A 85 -21.61 15.19 -23.96
N ASP A 86 -21.77 14.86 -22.69
CA ASP A 86 -22.50 15.71 -21.74
C ASP A 86 -21.77 15.91 -20.41
N ILE A 87 -20.47 15.55 -20.35
CA ILE A 87 -19.74 15.53 -19.08
C ILE A 87 -19.61 16.93 -18.47
N GLU A 88 -19.50 17.97 -19.29
CA GLU A 88 -19.40 19.36 -18.82
C GLU A 88 -20.68 19.89 -18.17
N LYS A 89 -21.83 19.26 -18.44
CA LYS A 89 -23.12 19.54 -17.79
C LYS A 89 -23.25 18.80 -16.47
N GLN A 90 -22.50 17.72 -16.29
CA GLN A 90 -22.52 16.86 -15.11
C GLN A 90 -21.45 17.28 -14.09
N LYS A 91 -20.33 17.85 -14.57
CA LYS A 91 -19.17 18.20 -13.77
C LYS A 91 -18.79 19.66 -13.95
N ASP A 92 -18.59 20.33 -12.83
CA ASP A 92 -18.20 21.73 -12.74
C ASP A 92 -16.76 21.91 -13.20
N ARG A 93 -15.82 21.12 -12.68
CA ARG A 93 -14.40 21.14 -13.04
C ARG A 93 -13.95 19.79 -13.57
N ILE A 94 -13.07 19.82 -14.56
CA ILE A 94 -12.45 18.61 -15.13
C ILE A 94 -10.95 18.86 -15.15
N PHE A 95 -10.20 17.99 -14.49
CA PHE A 95 -8.75 18.10 -14.33
C PHE A 95 -8.04 17.02 -15.14
N ILE A 96 -7.02 17.43 -15.88
CA ILE A 96 -6.05 16.52 -16.51
C ILE A 96 -4.82 16.47 -15.62
N ILE A 97 -4.42 15.28 -15.20
CA ILE A 97 -3.20 15.07 -14.42
C ILE A 97 -2.20 14.28 -15.28
N GLY A 98 -0.97 14.75 -15.32
CA GLY A 98 0.12 14.11 -16.08
C GLY A 98 0.64 12.81 -15.47
N ASP A 99 1.75 12.33 -16.00
CA ASP A 99 2.36 11.03 -15.68
C ASP A 99 2.71 10.91 -14.19
N VAL A 100 2.14 9.89 -13.53
CA VAL A 100 2.24 9.70 -12.08
C VAL A 100 3.38 8.74 -11.72
N HIS A 101 3.59 7.69 -12.52
CA HIS A 101 4.71 6.76 -12.37
C HIS A 101 4.93 6.26 -10.93
N GLY A 102 3.89 5.74 -10.27
CA GLY A 102 4.01 5.19 -8.92
C GLY A 102 4.20 6.23 -7.80
N CYS A 103 4.10 7.54 -8.08
CA CYS A 103 4.12 8.62 -7.10
C CYS A 103 2.73 8.83 -6.45
N ALA A 104 2.21 7.79 -5.78
CA ALA A 104 0.90 7.82 -5.13
C ALA A 104 0.75 8.93 -4.07
N PRO A 105 1.76 9.22 -3.22
CA PRO A 105 1.68 10.34 -2.27
C PRO A 105 1.51 11.70 -2.96
N GLU A 106 2.25 11.94 -4.04
CA GLU A 106 2.22 13.19 -4.79
C GLU A 106 0.87 13.35 -5.50
N LEU A 107 0.31 12.25 -6.04
CA LEU A 107 -1.05 12.25 -6.56
C LEU A 107 -2.07 12.63 -5.48
N LYS A 108 -1.99 12.05 -4.29
CA LYS A 108 -2.87 12.39 -3.15
C LYS A 108 -2.73 13.86 -2.76
N GLN A 109 -1.50 14.36 -2.64
CA GLN A 109 -1.25 15.77 -2.31
C GLN A 109 -1.82 16.71 -3.37
N LEU A 110 -1.67 16.38 -4.65
CA LEU A 110 -2.22 17.17 -5.75
C LEU A 110 -3.75 17.20 -5.71
N VAL A 111 -4.39 16.04 -5.53
CA VAL A 111 -5.85 15.90 -5.41
C VAL A 111 -6.40 16.70 -4.21
N GLN A 112 -5.69 16.70 -3.09
CA GLN A 112 -6.01 17.55 -1.95
C GLN A 112 -5.84 19.04 -2.27
N LYS A 113 -4.74 19.41 -2.94
CA LYS A 113 -4.41 20.82 -3.25
C LYS A 113 -5.41 21.46 -4.22
N ILE A 114 -5.95 20.70 -5.17
CA ILE A 114 -7.03 21.18 -6.06
C ILE A 114 -8.41 21.20 -5.39
N ASN A 115 -8.49 20.75 -4.12
CA ASN A 115 -9.71 20.60 -3.35
C ASN A 115 -10.76 19.79 -4.13
N TYR A 116 -10.37 18.58 -4.56
CA TYR A 116 -11.19 17.71 -5.40
C TYR A 116 -12.46 17.27 -4.68
N ASN A 117 -13.60 17.39 -5.37
CA ASN A 117 -14.89 16.89 -4.92
C ASN A 117 -15.46 15.94 -5.99
N PRO A 118 -15.57 14.62 -5.75
CA PRO A 118 -16.00 13.67 -6.76
C PRO A 118 -17.45 13.85 -7.24
N ASP A 119 -18.31 14.53 -6.47
CA ASP A 119 -19.68 14.81 -6.91
C ASP A 119 -19.69 15.89 -8.00
N ARG A 120 -18.80 16.88 -7.89
CA ARG A 120 -18.76 18.07 -8.74
C ARG A 120 -17.65 18.06 -9.78
N ASP A 121 -16.58 17.33 -9.54
CA ASP A 121 -15.36 17.37 -10.33
C ASP A 121 -15.06 16.00 -10.95
N LEU A 122 -14.27 16.03 -12.02
CA LEU A 122 -13.71 14.83 -12.66
C LEU A 122 -12.20 14.96 -12.78
N ILE A 123 -11.48 13.87 -12.49
CA ILE A 123 -10.06 13.73 -12.81
C ILE A 123 -9.92 12.76 -13.98
N VAL A 124 -9.07 13.12 -14.94
CA VAL A 124 -8.62 12.25 -16.02
C VAL A 124 -7.09 12.20 -15.99
N LEU A 125 -6.53 11.01 -15.76
CA LEU A 125 -5.09 10.76 -15.77
C LEU A 125 -4.59 10.57 -17.21
N ALA A 126 -3.50 11.22 -17.59
CA ALA A 126 -2.94 11.22 -18.94
C ALA A 126 -2.15 9.95 -19.30
N GLY A 127 -2.30 8.87 -18.53
CA GLY A 127 -1.54 7.62 -18.66
C GLY A 127 -0.29 7.59 -17.79
N ASP A 128 0.43 6.48 -17.87
CA ASP A 128 1.65 6.19 -17.11
C ASP A 128 1.44 6.38 -15.61
N LEU A 129 0.45 5.64 -15.11
CA LEU A 129 0.14 5.55 -13.68
C LEU A 129 1.23 4.76 -12.95
N VAL A 130 1.83 3.79 -13.63
CA VAL A 130 2.80 2.85 -13.08
C VAL A 130 4.20 3.05 -13.66
N TYR A 131 5.13 2.24 -13.15
CA TYR A 131 6.55 2.15 -13.50
C TYR A 131 7.43 3.27 -12.90
N ARG A 132 8.70 2.94 -12.62
CA ARG A 132 9.76 3.76 -11.98
C ARG A 132 9.56 4.17 -10.52
N GLY A 133 8.38 4.62 -10.11
CA GLY A 133 8.18 5.09 -8.75
C GLY A 133 7.91 3.98 -7.73
N PRO A 134 7.88 4.35 -6.45
CA PRO A 134 7.91 3.41 -5.33
C PRO A 134 6.55 2.72 -5.06
N ASP A 135 5.42 3.30 -5.49
CA ASP A 135 4.08 2.79 -5.16
C ASP A 135 3.14 2.70 -6.37
N ASN A 136 3.48 1.81 -7.30
CA ASN A 136 2.74 1.60 -8.55
C ASN A 136 1.28 1.15 -8.33
N VAL A 137 1.08 0.15 -7.48
CA VAL A 137 -0.27 -0.38 -7.20
C VAL A 137 -1.08 0.59 -6.35
N GLY A 138 -0.46 1.37 -5.46
CA GLY A 138 -1.12 2.42 -4.70
C GLY A 138 -1.69 3.54 -5.58
N VAL A 139 -1.00 3.92 -6.67
CA VAL A 139 -1.55 4.86 -7.66
C VAL A 139 -2.85 4.31 -8.26
N ILE A 140 -2.83 3.06 -8.74
CA ILE A 140 -4.02 2.42 -9.34
C ILE A 140 -5.19 2.40 -8.34
N ARG A 141 -4.94 1.95 -7.11
CA ARG A 141 -5.98 1.83 -6.08
C ARG A 141 -6.56 3.19 -5.69
N TYR A 142 -5.71 4.21 -5.55
CA TYR A 142 -6.18 5.55 -5.22
C TYR A 142 -6.96 6.18 -6.39
N ALA A 143 -6.51 6.00 -7.62
CA ALA A 143 -7.24 6.47 -8.81
C ALA A 143 -8.64 5.84 -8.90
N ARG A 144 -8.76 4.54 -8.58
CA ARG A 144 -10.05 3.85 -8.45
C ARG A 144 -10.91 4.42 -7.33
N GLU A 145 -10.33 4.61 -6.14
CA GLU A 145 -11.02 5.12 -4.94
C GLU A 145 -11.68 6.48 -5.20
N ILE A 146 -10.97 7.39 -5.87
CA ILE A 146 -11.48 8.73 -6.17
C ILE A 146 -12.35 8.78 -7.44
N GLY A 147 -12.56 7.65 -8.11
CA GLY A 147 -13.35 7.57 -9.35
C GLY A 147 -12.69 8.28 -10.54
N ALA A 148 -11.36 8.37 -10.58
CA ALA A 148 -10.63 8.99 -11.68
C ALA A 148 -10.75 8.16 -12.97
N MET A 149 -10.93 8.86 -14.09
CA MET A 149 -10.75 8.31 -15.43
C MET A 149 -9.26 8.34 -15.81
N CYS A 150 -8.89 7.60 -16.84
CA CYS A 150 -7.52 7.50 -17.33
C CYS A 150 -7.51 7.24 -18.83
N VAL A 151 -6.48 7.69 -19.52
CA VAL A 151 -6.06 7.10 -20.80
C VAL A 151 -4.92 6.12 -20.56
N ARG A 152 -4.72 5.20 -21.51
CA ARG A 152 -3.65 4.20 -21.48
C ARG A 152 -2.29 4.84 -21.76
N GLY A 153 -1.36 4.76 -20.80
CA GLY A 153 0.05 5.07 -21.04
C GLY A 153 0.85 3.93 -21.66
N ASN A 154 2.07 4.20 -22.15
CA ASN A 154 2.90 3.13 -22.71
C ASN A 154 3.38 2.15 -21.63
N HIS A 155 3.66 2.62 -20.42
CA HIS A 155 4.04 1.75 -19.30
C HIS A 155 2.83 0.96 -18.78
N ASP A 156 1.65 1.59 -18.73
CA ASP A 156 0.39 0.89 -18.41
C ASP A 156 0.07 -0.20 -19.44
N HIS A 157 0.42 0.02 -20.71
CA HIS A 157 0.19 -0.90 -21.81
C HIS A 157 1.04 -2.16 -21.69
N VAL A 158 2.30 -2.02 -21.28
CA VAL A 158 3.19 -3.15 -20.98
C VAL A 158 2.62 -4.01 -19.84
N VAL A 159 2.20 -3.38 -18.74
CA VAL A 159 1.61 -4.10 -17.59
C VAL A 159 0.34 -4.86 -17.98
N VAL A 160 -0.55 -4.24 -18.77
CA VAL A 160 -1.76 -4.95 -19.24
C VAL A 160 -1.45 -6.11 -20.16
N ARG A 161 -0.46 -6.00 -21.05
CA ARG A 161 -0.01 -7.11 -21.89
C ARG A 161 0.48 -8.29 -21.05
N PHE A 162 1.37 -8.04 -20.09
CA PHE A 162 1.87 -9.08 -19.19
C PHE A 162 0.75 -9.72 -18.35
N MET A 163 -0.10 -8.90 -17.70
CA MET A 163 -1.17 -9.44 -16.87
C MET A 163 -2.21 -10.21 -17.69
N THR A 164 -2.52 -9.78 -18.91
CA THR A 164 -3.41 -10.52 -19.81
C THR A 164 -2.80 -11.86 -20.21
N TYR A 165 -1.50 -11.90 -20.49
CA TYR A 165 -0.78 -13.14 -20.76
C TYR A 165 -0.80 -14.08 -19.54
N GLU A 166 -0.48 -13.56 -18.35
CA GLU A 166 -0.46 -14.33 -17.10
C GLU A 166 -1.84 -14.93 -16.77
N LEU A 167 -2.91 -14.16 -16.98
CA LEU A 167 -4.29 -14.64 -16.81
C LEU A 167 -4.66 -15.78 -17.78
N GLN A 168 -4.02 -15.86 -18.94
CA GLN A 168 -4.29 -16.89 -19.96
C GLN A 168 -3.37 -18.11 -19.86
N HIS A 169 -2.12 -17.92 -19.43
CA HIS A 169 -1.06 -18.93 -19.51
C HIS A 169 -0.48 -19.32 -18.14
N GLY A 170 -0.85 -18.61 -17.07
CA GLY A 170 -0.28 -18.77 -15.74
C GLY A 170 0.90 -17.82 -15.47
N PRO A 171 1.48 -17.88 -14.26
CA PRO A 171 2.51 -16.95 -13.79
C PRO A 171 3.69 -16.79 -14.75
N ILE A 172 4.16 -15.55 -14.90
CA ILE A 172 5.36 -15.26 -15.70
C ILE A 172 6.62 -15.73 -14.96
N ASP A 173 7.46 -16.51 -15.64
CA ASP A 173 8.79 -16.86 -15.18
C ASP A 173 9.79 -15.75 -15.52
N GLN A 174 10.06 -14.87 -14.56
CA GLN A 174 10.95 -13.72 -14.74
C GLN A 174 12.44 -14.10 -14.87
N ASP A 175 12.81 -15.35 -14.56
CA ASP A 175 14.17 -15.85 -14.79
C ASP A 175 14.40 -16.19 -16.28
N SER A 176 13.32 -16.34 -17.05
CA SER A 176 13.39 -16.59 -18.49
C SER A 176 13.91 -15.37 -19.25
N LYS A 177 14.82 -15.62 -20.19
CA LYS A 177 15.33 -14.61 -21.14
C LYS A 177 14.56 -14.57 -22.45
N ASP A 178 13.49 -15.35 -22.54
CA ASP A 178 12.64 -15.38 -23.71
C ASP A 178 11.76 -14.14 -23.79
N THR A 179 11.22 -13.94 -24.98
CA THR A 179 10.26 -12.90 -25.29
C THR A 179 8.86 -13.49 -25.29
N MET A 180 7.90 -12.76 -24.74
CA MET A 180 6.49 -13.11 -24.73
C MET A 180 6.01 -13.34 -26.17
N PRO A 181 5.26 -14.44 -26.43
CA PRO A 181 4.87 -14.81 -27.78
C PRO A 181 3.71 -13.94 -28.27
N GLU A 182 4.02 -12.73 -28.75
CA GLU A 182 3.05 -11.70 -29.13
C GLU A 182 2.92 -11.50 -30.65
N GLY A 183 3.60 -12.30 -31.46
CA GLY A 183 3.62 -12.17 -32.91
C GLY A 183 4.53 -11.04 -33.41
N ASP A 184 4.18 -10.43 -34.54
CA ASP A 184 5.00 -9.43 -35.25
C ASP A 184 4.88 -8.00 -34.67
N VAL A 185 4.70 -7.88 -33.35
CA VAL A 185 4.71 -6.57 -32.68
C VAL A 185 6.11 -5.96 -32.71
N GLU A 186 6.19 -4.64 -32.86
CA GLU A 186 7.47 -3.92 -32.98
C GLU A 186 8.33 -4.02 -31.70
N ASP A 187 7.67 -4.05 -30.54
CA ASP A 187 8.28 -4.05 -29.20
C ASP A 187 7.86 -5.29 -28.39
N PRO A 188 8.31 -6.48 -28.78
CA PRO A 188 7.89 -7.68 -28.10
C PRO A 188 8.50 -7.71 -26.68
N LEU A 189 7.67 -8.06 -25.68
CA LEU A 189 8.05 -7.91 -24.27
C LEU A 189 8.91 -9.07 -23.80
N LYS A 190 9.95 -8.80 -23.00
CA LYS A 190 10.78 -9.85 -22.40
C LYS A 190 10.26 -10.25 -21.04
N PHE A 191 10.34 -11.53 -20.68
CA PHE A 191 9.86 -11.96 -19.36
C PHE A 191 10.72 -11.42 -18.20
N ASP A 192 11.95 -11.00 -18.46
CA ASP A 192 12.84 -10.39 -17.47
C ASP A 192 12.67 -8.86 -17.34
N ASP A 193 11.60 -8.29 -17.88
CA ASP A 193 11.30 -6.86 -17.79
C ASP A 193 10.79 -6.47 -16.38
N ASP A 194 11.23 -5.31 -15.88
CA ASP A 194 10.90 -4.81 -14.54
C ASP A 194 9.39 -4.58 -14.32
N HIS A 195 8.58 -4.43 -15.38
CA HIS A 195 7.13 -4.32 -15.26
C HIS A 195 6.47 -5.59 -14.70
N VAL A 196 7.12 -6.75 -14.82
CA VAL A 196 6.60 -8.02 -14.27
C VAL A 196 6.47 -7.96 -12.75
N ASP A 197 7.32 -7.20 -12.05
CA ASP A 197 7.20 -7.03 -10.59
C ASP A 197 5.96 -6.23 -10.16
N ILE A 198 5.45 -5.38 -11.06
CA ILE A 198 4.19 -4.68 -10.84
C ILE A 198 3.03 -5.67 -10.94
N VAL A 199 3.05 -6.54 -11.95
CA VAL A 199 2.02 -7.56 -12.22
C VAL A 199 1.83 -8.49 -11.02
N LYS A 200 2.93 -8.96 -10.41
CA LYS A 200 2.88 -9.85 -9.22
C LYS A 200 2.10 -9.28 -8.02
N ASN A 201 2.02 -7.95 -7.92
CA ASN A 201 1.40 -7.25 -6.81
C ASN A 201 -0.01 -6.71 -7.13
N MET A 202 -0.49 -6.91 -8.35
CA MET A 202 -1.80 -6.45 -8.80
C MET A 202 -2.89 -7.45 -8.47
N THR A 203 -4.04 -6.95 -8.03
CA THR A 203 -5.27 -7.74 -7.98
C THR A 203 -5.97 -7.74 -9.34
N ARG A 204 -6.98 -8.61 -9.49
CA ARG A 204 -7.84 -8.59 -10.68
C ARG A 204 -8.53 -7.25 -10.88
N GLU A 205 -8.95 -6.59 -9.81
CA GLU A 205 -9.61 -5.29 -9.89
C GLU A 205 -8.64 -4.17 -10.30
N ASP A 206 -7.38 -4.24 -9.86
CA ASP A 206 -6.33 -3.32 -10.27
C ASP A 206 -6.07 -3.45 -11.77
N TYR A 207 -6.02 -4.70 -12.26
CA TYR A 207 -5.96 -5.00 -13.69
C TYR A 207 -7.19 -4.48 -14.45
N ASP A 208 -8.41 -4.78 -13.99
CA ASP A 208 -9.63 -4.40 -14.70
C ASP A 208 -9.76 -2.88 -14.83
N TYR A 209 -9.37 -2.12 -13.80
CA TYR A 209 -9.30 -0.65 -13.88
C TYR A 209 -8.29 -0.21 -14.93
N LEU A 210 -7.05 -0.70 -14.84
CA LEU A 210 -6.00 -0.31 -15.77
C LEU A 210 -6.41 -0.70 -17.18
N ALA A 211 -6.90 -1.92 -17.43
CA ALA A 211 -7.43 -2.42 -18.70
C ALA A 211 -8.59 -1.57 -19.26
N SER A 212 -9.40 -0.96 -18.39
CA SER A 212 -10.52 -0.10 -18.81
C SER A 212 -10.12 1.27 -19.37
N CYS A 213 -8.89 1.74 -19.09
CA CYS A 213 -8.37 3.01 -19.63
C CYS A 213 -8.30 2.93 -21.17
N PRO A 214 -9.07 3.75 -21.92
CA PRO A 214 -8.98 3.78 -23.38
C PRO A 214 -7.69 4.46 -23.89
N LEU A 215 -7.35 4.26 -25.16
CA LEU A 215 -6.25 4.99 -25.80
C LEU A 215 -6.57 6.47 -25.97
N VAL A 216 -7.85 6.80 -26.23
CA VAL A 216 -8.33 8.17 -26.40
C VAL A 216 -9.63 8.38 -25.62
N ILE A 217 -9.73 9.50 -24.91
CA ILE A 217 -11.00 10.03 -24.40
C ILE A 217 -11.37 11.27 -25.21
N GLU A 218 -12.60 11.33 -25.68
CA GLU A 218 -13.12 12.49 -26.41
C GLU A 218 -14.19 13.23 -25.60
N PHE A 219 -14.07 14.56 -25.60
CA PHE A 219 -15.04 15.50 -25.04
C PHE A 219 -15.47 16.49 -26.14
N PRO A 220 -16.32 16.07 -27.09
CA PRO A 220 -16.66 16.88 -28.26
C PRO A 220 -17.27 18.24 -27.90
N THR A 221 -18.06 18.26 -26.83
CA THR A 221 -18.78 19.45 -26.36
C THR A 221 -17.91 20.38 -25.49
N LEU A 222 -16.78 19.88 -24.98
CA LEU A 222 -15.82 20.66 -24.21
C LEU A 222 -14.74 21.21 -25.14
N ASN A 223 -15.10 22.18 -25.98
CA ASN A 223 -14.20 22.79 -26.97
C ASN A 223 -13.50 21.75 -27.88
N ASN A 224 -14.24 20.71 -28.31
CA ASN A 224 -13.71 19.65 -29.18
C ASN A 224 -12.39 19.05 -28.66
N SER A 225 -12.37 18.69 -27.37
CA SER A 225 -11.16 18.24 -26.69
C SER A 225 -10.98 16.73 -26.75
N ARG A 226 -9.72 16.28 -26.77
CA ARG A 226 -9.33 14.88 -26.63
C ARG A 226 -8.20 14.74 -25.62
N VAL A 227 -8.18 13.62 -24.91
CA VAL A 227 -7.08 13.23 -24.02
C VAL A 227 -6.43 11.99 -24.62
N VAL A 228 -5.10 12.02 -24.72
CA VAL A 228 -4.25 10.93 -25.24
C VAL A 228 -2.96 10.89 -24.42
N HIS A 229 -2.21 9.79 -24.46
CA HIS A 229 -0.96 9.73 -23.72
C HIS A 229 0.22 10.36 -24.47
N GLY A 230 0.58 9.80 -25.63
CA GLY A 230 1.74 10.21 -26.44
C GLY A 230 1.41 11.14 -27.61
N GLY A 231 0.19 11.11 -28.15
CA GLY A 231 -0.30 12.06 -29.15
C GLY A 231 -1.22 11.45 -30.22
N LEU A 232 -1.59 12.24 -31.22
CA LEU A 232 -2.32 11.77 -32.42
C LEU A 232 -1.58 12.22 -33.68
N ASP A 233 -1.55 11.36 -34.70
CA ASP A 233 -0.98 11.71 -35.99
C ASP A 233 -1.91 12.71 -36.71
N PRO A 234 -1.46 13.95 -36.96
CA PRO A 234 -2.25 14.99 -37.60
C PRO A 234 -2.56 14.71 -39.07
N SER A 235 -1.87 13.77 -39.72
CA SER A 235 -2.17 13.34 -41.09
C SER A 235 -3.36 12.38 -41.17
N ILE A 236 -3.80 11.81 -40.03
CA ILE A 236 -4.97 10.93 -39.96
C ILE A 236 -6.18 11.74 -39.48
N GLU A 237 -7.13 11.99 -40.38
CA GLU A 237 -8.36 12.73 -40.05
C GLU A 237 -9.19 12.06 -38.94
N SER A 238 -9.34 10.74 -38.98
CA SER A 238 -10.16 10.01 -38.02
C SER A 238 -9.32 9.46 -36.86
N THR A 239 -9.66 9.85 -35.64
CA THR A 239 -9.00 9.38 -34.42
C THR A 239 -8.99 7.84 -34.31
N VAL A 240 -10.04 7.15 -34.78
CA VAL A 240 -10.11 5.68 -34.69
C VAL A 240 -9.09 4.98 -35.60
N ASN A 241 -8.64 5.66 -36.65
CA ASN A 241 -7.68 5.14 -37.62
C ASN A 241 -6.23 5.34 -37.16
N ASN A 242 -6.00 6.09 -36.08
CA ASN A 242 -4.68 6.25 -35.50
C ASN A 242 -4.17 4.92 -34.93
N ASP A 243 -2.88 4.68 -35.15
CA ASP A 243 -2.22 3.46 -34.71
C ASP A 243 -2.08 3.44 -33.17
N PRO A 244 -2.54 2.37 -32.48
CA PRO A 244 -2.40 2.25 -31.03
C PRO A 244 -0.98 2.44 -30.50
N TYR A 245 0.03 1.94 -31.22
CA TYR A 245 1.43 2.06 -30.84
C TYR A 245 1.85 3.53 -30.81
N TRP A 246 1.46 4.32 -31.81
CA TRP A 246 1.82 5.73 -31.90
C TRP A 246 1.06 6.60 -30.91
N ILE A 247 -0.20 6.26 -30.60
CA ILE A 247 -1.00 7.01 -29.61
C ILE A 247 -0.32 7.07 -28.25
N VAL A 248 0.44 6.03 -27.88
CA VAL A 248 1.14 5.96 -26.58
C VAL A 248 2.64 6.19 -26.67
N ASN A 249 3.29 6.13 -27.85
CA ASN A 249 4.75 6.24 -27.96
C ASN A 249 5.27 7.47 -28.70
N MET A 250 4.44 8.20 -29.44
CA MET A 250 4.92 9.29 -30.30
C MET A 250 5.56 10.44 -29.50
N ARG A 251 6.67 10.98 -30.03
CA ARG A 251 7.30 12.20 -29.50
C ARG A 251 7.55 13.24 -30.58
N ASN A 252 7.86 12.81 -31.80
CA ASN A 252 8.12 13.69 -32.93
C ASN A 252 7.36 13.22 -34.18
N ILE A 253 7.35 14.08 -35.20
CA ILE A 253 6.98 13.73 -36.58
C ILE A 253 8.18 14.01 -37.48
N HIS A 254 8.59 13.02 -38.26
CA HIS A 254 9.68 13.15 -39.23
C HIS A 254 9.20 12.71 -40.61
N LYS A 255 9.26 13.63 -41.59
CA LYS A 255 8.82 13.39 -42.98
C LYS A 255 7.36 12.92 -43.09
N GLY A 256 6.50 13.40 -42.19
CA GLY A 256 5.07 13.06 -42.17
C GLY A 256 4.75 11.74 -41.47
N GLU A 257 5.73 11.07 -40.85
CA GLU A 257 5.52 9.85 -40.09
C GLU A 257 5.83 10.08 -38.60
N PRO A 258 5.09 9.43 -37.68
CA PRO A 258 5.37 9.46 -36.25
C PRO A 258 6.75 8.88 -35.91
N GLU A 259 7.39 9.45 -34.89
CA GLU A 259 8.70 9.05 -34.40
C GLU A 259 8.68 8.94 -32.87
N ARG A 260 9.25 7.85 -32.33
CA ARG A 260 9.31 7.58 -30.89
C ARG A 260 10.40 8.40 -30.20
N THR A 261 11.45 8.80 -30.93
CA THR A 261 12.59 9.53 -30.36
C THR A 261 12.49 11.04 -30.60
N LYS A 262 13.19 11.83 -29.79
CA LYS A 262 13.30 13.29 -29.96
C LYS A 262 14.38 13.70 -30.96
N SER A 263 15.19 12.76 -31.40
CA SER A 263 16.43 13.02 -32.14
C SER A 263 16.21 13.40 -33.61
N LYS A 264 15.02 13.13 -34.14
CA LYS A 264 14.67 13.34 -35.55
C LYS A 264 13.30 13.97 -35.66
N GLY A 265 13.14 14.83 -36.65
CA GLY A 265 11.86 15.51 -36.88
C GLY A 265 11.59 16.62 -35.88
N GLU A 266 10.35 17.08 -35.88
CA GLU A 266 9.87 18.14 -34.99
C GLU A 266 8.91 17.57 -33.94
N HIS A 267 8.67 18.31 -32.86
CA HIS A 267 7.71 17.92 -31.84
C HIS A 267 6.31 17.74 -32.47
N TRP A 268 5.63 16.65 -32.14
CA TRP A 268 4.32 16.39 -32.74
C TRP A 268 3.28 17.43 -32.33
N ALA A 269 3.37 17.99 -31.11
CA ALA A 269 2.43 19.01 -30.64
C ALA A 269 2.58 20.32 -31.42
N ASP A 270 3.81 20.77 -31.67
CA ASP A 270 4.10 21.93 -32.55
C ASP A 270 3.49 21.71 -33.96
N TYR A 271 3.64 20.49 -34.49
CA TYR A 271 3.05 20.13 -35.79
C TYR A 271 1.53 20.21 -35.72
N TRP A 272 0.92 19.61 -34.69
CA TRP A 272 -0.53 19.59 -34.47
C TRP A 272 -1.09 21.01 -34.37
N THR A 273 -0.50 21.86 -33.55
CA THR A 273 -0.91 23.26 -33.38
C THR A 273 -0.91 24.02 -34.69
N ARG A 274 0.12 23.83 -35.54
CA ARG A 274 0.14 24.44 -36.87
C ARG A 274 -0.90 23.87 -37.82
N ALA A 275 -1.15 22.56 -37.76
CA ALA A 275 -2.19 21.92 -38.57
C ALA A 275 -3.59 22.44 -38.19
N GLN A 276 -3.84 22.69 -36.90
CA GLN A 276 -5.11 23.20 -36.40
C GLN A 276 -5.29 24.72 -36.53
N ALA A 277 -4.23 25.48 -36.82
CA ALA A 277 -4.27 26.95 -36.83
C ALA A 277 -5.29 27.56 -37.82
N ASN A 278 -5.61 26.85 -38.91
CA ASN A 278 -6.57 27.27 -39.93
C ASN A 278 -7.88 26.48 -39.90
N GLU A 279 -8.05 25.56 -38.94
CA GLU A 279 -9.26 24.76 -38.83
C GLU A 279 -10.42 25.59 -38.30
N THR A 280 -11.62 25.36 -38.85
CA THR A 280 -12.84 26.07 -38.40
C THR A 280 -13.26 25.65 -37.00
N HIS A 281 -12.94 24.40 -36.62
CA HIS A 281 -13.25 23.80 -35.33
C HIS A 281 -12.01 23.05 -34.83
N PRO A 282 -10.99 23.78 -34.33
CA PRO A 282 -9.75 23.16 -33.90
C PRO A 282 -10.01 22.14 -32.79
N VAL A 283 -9.21 21.08 -32.79
CA VAL A 283 -9.24 20.03 -31.78
C VAL A 283 -8.18 20.31 -30.72
N ASN A 284 -8.61 20.40 -29.47
CA ASN A 284 -7.70 20.51 -28.33
C ASN A 284 -7.18 19.14 -27.90
N ILE A 285 -5.87 18.99 -27.70
CA ILE A 285 -5.26 17.74 -27.25
C ILE A 285 -4.57 17.92 -25.90
N TYR A 286 -4.96 17.12 -24.92
CA TYR A 286 -4.34 17.04 -23.60
C TYR A 286 -3.52 15.76 -23.49
N TYR A 287 -2.28 15.84 -23.04
CA TYR A 287 -1.35 14.70 -23.09
C TYR A 287 -0.29 14.65 -21.98
N GLY A 288 0.45 13.54 -21.95
CA GLY A 288 1.51 13.21 -20.99
C GLY A 288 2.83 12.83 -21.69
N HIS A 289 3.49 11.74 -21.25
CA HIS A 289 4.61 11.02 -21.90
C HIS A 289 5.96 11.73 -22.01
N ASP A 290 5.97 13.07 -22.13
CA ASP A 290 7.16 13.85 -22.46
C ASP A 290 7.81 14.66 -21.32
N ALA A 291 8.13 13.98 -20.22
CA ALA A 291 8.83 14.53 -19.05
C ALA A 291 10.15 15.27 -19.37
N GLY A 292 10.79 14.91 -20.48
CA GLY A 292 12.03 15.54 -20.91
C GLY A 292 11.81 16.89 -21.60
N ARG A 293 10.60 17.17 -22.11
CA ARG A 293 10.14 18.52 -22.49
C ARG A 293 9.49 19.24 -21.30
N GLY A 294 8.91 18.48 -20.37
CA GLY A 294 8.26 19.02 -19.19
C GLY A 294 6.87 19.58 -19.53
N LEU A 295 6.39 20.51 -18.71
CA LEU A 295 5.12 21.19 -18.94
C LEU A 295 5.15 21.95 -20.27
N ASP A 296 4.20 21.67 -21.14
CA ASP A 296 4.15 22.22 -22.50
C ASP A 296 2.72 22.65 -22.85
N LEU A 297 2.46 23.96 -22.82
CA LEU A 297 1.11 24.52 -22.99
C LEU A 297 1.12 25.44 -24.21
N GLU A 298 0.54 24.98 -25.31
CA GLU A 298 0.38 25.74 -26.55
C GLU A 298 -1.06 26.24 -26.74
N ALA A 299 -1.42 26.65 -27.96
CA ALA A 299 -2.74 27.17 -28.27
C ALA A 299 -3.85 26.11 -28.24
N VAL A 300 -3.54 24.88 -28.68
CA VAL A 300 -4.51 23.77 -28.77
C VAL A 300 -3.93 22.44 -28.25
N THR A 301 -2.71 22.43 -27.74
CA THR A 301 -2.06 21.25 -27.16
C THR A 301 -1.61 21.56 -25.74
N PHE A 302 -1.84 20.62 -24.82
CA PHE A 302 -1.63 20.80 -23.38
C PHE A 302 -0.94 19.57 -22.77
N GLY A 303 0.39 19.57 -22.79
CA GLY A 303 1.26 18.57 -22.21
C GLY A 303 1.45 18.79 -20.71
N THR A 304 0.97 17.84 -19.91
CA THR A 304 0.95 17.91 -18.44
C THR A 304 2.05 17.10 -17.74
N ASP A 305 2.83 16.33 -18.50
CA ASP A 305 3.97 15.58 -17.97
C ASP A 305 5.12 16.52 -17.58
N SER A 306 5.13 16.86 -16.30
CA SER A 306 6.12 17.74 -15.67
C SER A 306 7.28 16.94 -15.04
N GLY A 307 7.28 15.61 -15.19
CA GLY A 307 8.35 14.72 -14.76
C GLY A 307 8.40 14.45 -13.26
N CYS A 308 7.26 14.17 -12.63
CA CYS A 308 7.15 13.96 -11.18
C CYS A 308 8.17 12.95 -10.64
N VAL A 309 8.20 11.74 -11.19
CA VAL A 309 9.11 10.65 -10.76
C VAL A 309 10.60 11.01 -10.85
N TYR A 310 10.95 12.02 -11.63
CA TYR A 310 12.31 12.53 -11.82
C TYR A 310 12.69 13.65 -10.85
N GLY A 311 11.89 13.89 -9.81
CA GLY A 311 12.16 14.91 -8.80
C GLY A 311 11.75 16.32 -9.21
N LYS A 312 10.78 16.43 -10.12
CA LYS A 312 10.22 17.70 -10.58
C LYS A 312 8.87 17.95 -9.92
N GLN A 313 7.79 17.98 -10.69
CA GLN A 313 6.46 18.29 -10.20
C GLN A 313 5.43 17.33 -10.81
N LEU A 314 4.30 17.15 -10.13
CA LEU A 314 3.09 16.56 -10.69
C LEU A 314 2.10 17.68 -10.97
N THR A 315 1.55 17.72 -12.18
CA THR A 315 0.69 18.82 -12.66
C THR A 315 -0.74 18.36 -12.85
N ALA A 316 -1.68 19.18 -12.34
CA ALA A 316 -3.09 19.16 -12.70
C ALA A 316 -3.44 20.42 -13.51
N LEU A 317 -4.14 20.26 -14.63
CA LEU A 317 -4.66 21.33 -15.47
C LEU A 317 -6.19 21.27 -15.52
N GLU A 318 -6.88 22.33 -15.11
CA GLU A 318 -8.33 22.43 -15.23
C GLU A 318 -8.72 22.75 -16.69
N MET A 319 -9.47 21.89 -17.37
CA MET A 319 -9.72 22.01 -18.81
C MET A 319 -10.50 23.27 -19.22
N LYS A 320 -11.42 23.77 -18.38
CA LYS A 320 -12.30 24.90 -18.71
C LYS A 320 -11.61 26.25 -18.57
N THR A 321 -10.72 26.39 -17.59
CA THR A 321 -10.04 27.65 -17.25
C THR A 321 -8.56 27.65 -17.61
N HIS A 322 -8.00 26.48 -17.90
CA HIS A 322 -6.57 26.20 -17.99
C HIS A 322 -5.78 26.62 -16.74
N ASN A 323 -6.44 26.68 -15.58
CA ASN A 323 -5.76 26.89 -14.30
C ASN A 323 -4.90 25.68 -13.96
N LEU A 324 -3.65 25.96 -13.62
CA LEU A 324 -2.64 24.96 -13.35
C LEU A 324 -2.34 24.88 -11.85
N THR A 325 -2.30 23.66 -11.33
CA THR A 325 -1.90 23.36 -9.95
C THR A 325 -0.82 22.30 -9.96
N GLN A 326 0.25 22.53 -9.19
CA GLN A 326 1.39 21.62 -9.12
C GLN A 326 1.73 21.29 -7.68
N VAL A 327 2.28 20.10 -7.47
CA VAL A 327 2.99 19.71 -6.25
C VAL A 327 4.40 19.29 -6.59
N ASP A 328 5.34 19.59 -5.71
CA ASP A 328 6.73 19.18 -5.88
C ASP A 328 6.86 17.69 -5.60
N CYS A 329 7.61 17.00 -6.45
CA CYS A 329 7.89 15.59 -6.32
C CYS A 329 9.36 15.39 -5.94
N PRO A 330 9.67 14.55 -4.95
CA PRO A 330 11.04 14.09 -4.72
C PRO A 330 11.50 13.17 -5.87
N ASP A 331 12.81 13.05 -6.11
CA ASP A 331 13.33 12.13 -7.14
C ASP A 331 13.11 10.69 -6.69
N ALA A 332 12.01 10.12 -7.17
CA ALA A 332 11.54 8.81 -6.73
C ALA A 332 12.48 7.69 -7.19
N ARG A 333 13.34 7.94 -8.19
CA ARG A 333 14.35 6.99 -8.67
C ARG A 333 15.53 6.84 -7.70
N LEU A 334 15.75 7.84 -6.84
CA LEU A 334 16.78 7.78 -5.80
C LEU A 334 16.32 6.99 -4.56
N CYS A 335 15.09 6.46 -4.57
CA CYS A 335 14.52 5.67 -3.47
C CYS A 335 15.11 4.26 -3.35
N GLU A 336 16.09 3.88 -4.18
CA GLU A 336 16.73 2.55 -4.18
C GLU A 336 17.74 2.32 -3.04
N SER A 337 17.85 3.23 -2.06
CA SER A 337 18.64 2.98 -0.84
C SER A 337 17.77 2.90 0.40
N ASP A 338 18.01 1.86 1.21
CA ASP A 338 17.27 1.49 2.44
C ASP A 338 17.05 2.66 3.43
N ASP A 339 17.86 3.71 3.35
CA ASP A 339 17.76 4.91 4.21
C ASP A 339 16.60 5.85 3.82
N HIS A 340 16.11 5.81 2.57
CA HIS A 340 15.06 6.73 2.09
C HIS A 340 13.66 6.13 2.06
N ILE A 341 13.50 4.80 2.07
CA ILE A 341 12.22 4.14 2.40
C ILE A 341 11.71 4.61 3.78
N LEU A 342 12.62 4.93 4.70
CA LEU A 342 12.30 5.51 6.00
C LEU A 342 11.80 6.96 5.93
N LEU A 343 12.26 7.76 4.95
CA LEU A 343 11.80 9.14 4.73
C LEU A 343 10.46 9.19 3.96
N PHE A 344 10.24 8.26 3.03
CA PHE A 344 8.98 8.18 2.28
C PHE A 344 7.85 7.52 3.07
N ARG A 345 8.16 6.52 3.92
CA ARG A 345 7.23 6.16 5.00
C ARG A 345 6.91 7.39 5.84
N ARG A 346 7.89 8.26 6.13
CA ARG A 346 7.68 9.47 6.95
C ARG A 346 6.60 10.41 6.37
N ILE A 347 6.54 10.61 5.05
CA ILE A 347 5.53 11.48 4.40
C ILE A 347 4.16 10.80 4.25
N ALA A 348 4.11 9.50 3.92
CA ALA A 348 2.85 8.73 3.91
C ALA A 348 2.21 8.66 5.32
N LEU A 349 3.04 8.72 6.36
CA LEU A 349 2.65 8.74 7.76
C LEU A 349 2.20 10.12 8.25
N GLU A 350 2.75 11.19 7.68
CA GLU A 350 2.32 12.57 7.99
C GLU A 350 0.88 12.88 7.50
N THR A 351 0.31 12.05 6.63
CA THR A 351 -1.11 12.14 6.20
C THR A 351 -1.98 10.98 6.67
N MET A 352 -1.39 9.91 7.23
CA MET A 352 -2.16 8.80 7.77
C MET A 352 -2.76 9.24 9.12
N THR A 353 -4.08 9.37 9.18
CA THR A 353 -4.73 9.60 10.47
C THR A 353 -4.67 8.31 11.28
N PHE A 354 -4.62 8.41 12.61
CA PHE A 354 -4.71 7.23 13.46
C PHE A 354 -6.01 6.45 13.19
N THR A 355 -7.09 7.12 12.78
CA THR A 355 -8.33 6.46 12.31
C THR A 355 -8.09 5.49 11.15
N THR A 356 -7.33 5.89 10.13
CA THR A 356 -6.98 5.02 8.99
C THR A 356 -6.14 3.83 9.43
N VAL A 357 -5.27 4.01 10.44
CA VAL A 357 -4.55 2.90 11.07
C VAL A 357 -5.50 1.92 11.73
N LEU A 358 -6.47 2.42 12.49
CA LEU A 358 -7.48 1.59 13.17
C LEU A 358 -8.37 0.84 12.17
N GLU A 359 -8.77 1.46 11.06
CA GLU A 359 -9.51 0.80 9.98
C GLU A 359 -8.71 -0.37 9.38
N GLY A 360 -7.42 -0.13 9.10
CA GLY A 360 -6.52 -1.17 8.62
C GLY A 360 -6.35 -2.32 9.61
N ILE A 361 -6.20 -2.03 10.91
CA ILE A 361 -6.13 -3.07 11.95
C ILE A 361 -7.46 -3.82 12.03
N ARG A 362 -8.59 -3.12 12.10
CA ARG A 362 -9.93 -3.71 12.21
C ARG A 362 -10.22 -4.70 11.09
N ALA A 363 -9.78 -4.38 9.87
CA ALA A 363 -9.99 -5.20 8.67
C ALA A 363 -9.23 -6.54 8.69
N GLU A 364 -8.16 -6.66 9.48
CA GLU A 364 -7.38 -7.91 9.61
C GLU A 364 -8.05 -8.94 10.53
N PHE A 365 -9.03 -8.52 11.32
CA PHE A 365 -9.74 -9.38 12.28
C PHE A 365 -11.13 -9.77 11.75
N PRO A 366 -11.61 -10.99 12.05
CA PRO A 366 -12.92 -11.44 11.60
C PRO A 366 -14.06 -10.48 11.99
N PRO A 367 -15.15 -10.45 11.22
CA PRO A 367 -16.38 -9.78 11.64
C PRO A 367 -16.80 -10.32 13.02
N HIS A 368 -17.07 -9.43 13.98
CA HIS A 368 -17.41 -9.74 15.38
C HIS A 368 -16.27 -10.18 16.31
N ASP A 369 -15.01 -10.17 15.86
CA ASP A 369 -13.89 -10.38 16.78
C ASP A 369 -13.58 -9.10 17.56
N ASP A 370 -14.04 -9.04 18.81
CA ASP A 370 -13.84 -7.92 19.73
C ASP A 370 -12.39 -7.82 20.27
N LEU A 371 -11.47 -8.69 19.86
CA LEU A 371 -10.12 -8.70 20.42
C LEU A 371 -9.21 -7.64 19.80
N TRP A 372 -9.47 -7.22 18.55
CA TRP A 372 -8.61 -6.29 17.82
C TRP A 372 -8.32 -5.00 18.62
N TYR A 373 -9.35 -4.38 19.20
CA TYR A 373 -9.21 -3.11 19.92
C TYR A 373 -8.49 -3.29 21.26
N VAL A 374 -8.58 -4.47 21.87
CA VAL A 374 -7.87 -4.81 23.11
C VAL A 374 -6.38 -4.96 22.84
N LEU A 375 -6.02 -5.65 21.77
CA LEU A 375 -4.62 -5.82 21.35
C LEU A 375 -4.03 -4.50 20.88
N THR A 376 -4.78 -3.69 20.14
CA THR A 376 -4.36 -2.34 19.76
C THR A 376 -4.06 -1.51 21.00
N ALA A 377 -4.98 -1.43 21.97
CA ALA A 377 -4.78 -0.65 23.20
C ALA A 377 -3.59 -1.15 24.03
N ALA A 378 -3.35 -2.46 24.08
CA ALA A 378 -2.15 -3.04 24.69
C ALA A 378 -0.88 -2.63 23.94
N ALA A 379 -0.89 -2.66 22.61
CA ALA A 379 0.24 -2.27 21.78
C ALA A 379 0.56 -0.77 21.89
N VAL A 380 -0.42 0.14 21.74
CA VAL A 380 -0.17 1.59 21.89
C VAL A 380 0.30 1.95 23.30
N SER A 381 -0.22 1.27 24.33
CA SER A 381 0.29 1.45 25.69
C SER A 381 1.75 1.00 25.81
N SER A 382 2.11 -0.14 25.22
CA SER A 382 3.48 -0.68 25.21
C SER A 382 4.44 0.25 24.44
N LEU A 383 4.03 0.72 23.26
CA LEU A 383 4.79 1.65 22.44
C LEU A 383 4.86 3.07 23.03
N ASN A 384 4.24 3.30 24.20
CA ASN A 384 4.24 4.57 24.94
C ASN A 384 3.54 5.72 24.20
N HIS A 385 2.42 5.42 23.54
CA HIS A 385 1.49 6.37 22.92
C HIS A 385 0.11 6.31 23.61
N PRO A 386 0.03 6.64 24.91
CA PRO A 386 -1.17 6.46 25.70
C PRO A 386 -2.36 7.31 25.22
N GLU A 387 -2.11 8.48 24.62
CA GLU A 387 -3.13 9.37 24.05
C GLU A 387 -4.04 8.64 23.04
N ASP A 388 -3.49 7.69 22.30
CA ASP A 388 -4.19 6.97 21.26
C ASP A 388 -5.10 5.87 21.78
N VAL A 389 -5.00 5.51 23.06
CA VAL A 389 -5.99 4.68 23.74
C VAL A 389 -7.38 5.34 23.71
N ALA A 390 -7.45 6.67 23.81
CA ALA A 390 -8.71 7.40 23.68
C ALA A 390 -9.28 7.27 22.25
N HIS A 391 -8.43 7.38 21.23
CA HIS A 391 -8.85 7.22 19.84
C HIS A 391 -9.36 5.79 19.54
N VAL A 392 -8.69 4.76 20.07
CA VAL A 392 -9.18 3.36 19.99
C VAL A 392 -10.59 3.25 20.56
N TYR A 393 -10.83 3.82 21.76
CA TYR A 393 -12.14 3.78 22.38
C TYR A 393 -13.21 4.52 21.56
N HIS A 394 -12.94 5.74 21.11
CA HIS A 394 -13.91 6.50 20.30
C HIS A 394 -14.24 5.82 18.97
N PHE A 395 -13.27 5.13 18.36
CA PHE A 395 -13.51 4.33 17.16
C PHE A 395 -14.51 3.20 17.44
N VAL A 396 -14.27 2.43 18.50
CA VAL A 396 -15.17 1.34 18.91
C VAL A 396 -16.54 1.88 19.32
N GLU A 397 -16.59 3.02 20.02
CA GLU A 397 -17.83 3.67 20.39
C GLU A 397 -18.67 4.03 19.16
N LYS A 398 -18.04 4.62 18.14
CA LYS A 398 -18.68 4.96 16.87
C LYS A 398 -19.20 3.73 16.14
N GLU A 399 -18.45 2.62 16.13
CA GLU A 399 -18.92 1.35 15.56
C GLU A 399 -20.17 0.84 16.29
N ILE A 400 -20.18 0.86 17.64
CA ILE A 400 -21.32 0.44 18.46
C ILE A 400 -22.54 1.35 18.20
N ASP A 401 -22.33 2.66 18.11
CA ASP A 401 -23.40 3.61 17.83
C ASP A 401 -24.02 3.42 16.44
N GLY A 402 -23.25 2.92 15.47
CA GLY A 402 -23.72 2.53 14.14
C GLY A 402 -24.51 1.22 14.09
N MET A 403 -24.50 0.39 15.13
CA MET A 403 -25.21 -0.89 15.13
C MET A 403 -26.74 -0.70 15.16
N ASN A 404 -27.46 -1.57 14.45
CA ASN A 404 -28.93 -1.59 14.45
C ASN A 404 -29.49 -2.43 15.62
N ILE A 405 -29.22 -1.97 16.86
CA ILE A 405 -29.64 -2.59 18.12
C ILE A 405 -30.23 -1.52 19.06
N SER A 406 -30.89 -1.94 20.15
CA SER A 406 -31.51 -1.02 21.10
C SER A 406 -30.49 -0.15 21.84
N ALA A 407 -30.93 0.99 22.38
CA ALA A 407 -30.06 1.88 23.15
C ALA A 407 -29.44 1.19 24.38
N THR A 408 -30.19 0.29 25.04
CA THR A 408 -29.70 -0.51 26.16
C THR A 408 -28.60 -1.48 25.72
N GLU A 409 -28.77 -2.17 24.58
CA GLU A 409 -27.74 -3.07 24.05
C GLU A 409 -26.47 -2.31 23.63
N LYS A 410 -26.59 -1.11 23.05
CA LYS A 410 -25.43 -0.24 22.76
C LYS A 410 -24.68 0.13 24.03
N GLU A 411 -25.40 0.48 25.08
CA GLU A 411 -24.80 0.84 26.36
C GLU A 411 -24.07 -0.35 27.00
N GLU A 412 -24.68 -1.53 27.01
CA GLU A 412 -24.05 -2.78 27.48
C GLU A 412 -22.79 -3.12 26.66
N ALA A 413 -22.82 -2.93 25.34
CA ALA A 413 -21.66 -3.12 24.47
C ALA A 413 -20.53 -2.12 24.80
N LYS A 414 -20.85 -0.85 25.06
CA LYS A 414 -19.87 0.17 25.48
C LYS A 414 -19.24 -0.19 26.83
N ILE A 415 -20.05 -0.62 27.80
CA ILE A 415 -19.56 -1.10 29.11
C ILE A 415 -18.61 -2.29 28.93
N LYS A 416 -19.00 -3.28 28.12
CA LYS A 416 -18.18 -4.45 27.80
C LYS A 416 -16.84 -4.04 27.15
N ALA A 417 -16.87 -3.13 26.18
CA ALA A 417 -15.67 -2.64 25.50
C ALA A 417 -14.70 -1.97 26.48
N VAL A 418 -15.19 -1.05 27.34
CA VAL A 418 -14.35 -0.39 28.35
C VAL A 418 -13.75 -1.39 29.33
N MET A 419 -14.53 -2.37 29.79
CA MET A 419 -14.05 -3.41 30.69
C MET A 419 -12.92 -4.25 30.05
N ARG A 420 -13.09 -4.62 28.78
CA ARG A 420 -12.08 -5.38 28.02
C ARG A 420 -10.81 -4.57 27.76
N LEU A 421 -10.94 -3.30 27.40
CA LEU A 421 -9.81 -2.38 27.24
C LEU A 421 -9.03 -2.21 28.55
N ARG A 422 -9.72 -2.00 29.68
CA ARG A 422 -9.10 -1.90 31.01
C ARG A 422 -8.31 -3.15 31.36
N ASP A 423 -8.91 -4.31 31.17
CA ASP A 423 -8.27 -5.58 31.53
C ASP A 423 -7.09 -5.92 30.61
N GLY A 424 -7.20 -5.61 29.31
CA GLY A 424 -6.11 -5.78 28.35
C GLY A 424 -4.92 -4.87 28.63
N ILE A 425 -5.16 -3.56 28.84
CA ILE A 425 -4.09 -2.60 29.18
C ILE A 425 -3.41 -3.02 30.48
N LEU A 426 -4.18 -3.42 31.50
CA LEU A 426 -3.60 -3.93 32.75
C LEU A 426 -2.77 -5.18 32.48
N LYS A 427 -3.30 -6.25 31.86
CA LYS A 427 -2.53 -7.49 31.64
C LYS A 427 -1.24 -7.26 30.83
N SER A 428 -1.22 -6.28 29.94
CA SER A 428 -0.03 -5.95 29.16
C SER A 428 1.11 -5.32 29.98
N TYR A 429 0.85 -4.79 31.20
CA TYR A 429 1.89 -4.13 32.03
C TYR A 429 3.09 -5.04 32.32
N ILE A 430 2.90 -6.35 32.27
CA ILE A 430 3.96 -7.32 32.52
C ILE A 430 5.10 -7.20 31.49
N ALA A 431 4.80 -6.72 30.28
CA ALA A 431 5.81 -6.44 29.26
C ALA A 431 6.46 -5.06 29.44
N HIS A 432 5.68 -4.03 29.79
CA HIS A 432 6.08 -2.62 29.59
C HIS A 432 6.06 -1.74 30.85
N GLY A 433 5.56 -2.28 31.96
CA GLY A 433 5.59 -1.68 33.29
C GLY A 433 4.36 -0.84 33.68
N PHE A 434 4.31 -0.51 34.96
CA PHE A 434 3.22 0.28 35.57
C PHE A 434 3.05 1.70 34.99
N PRO A 435 4.12 2.49 34.72
CA PRO A 435 3.93 3.88 34.28
C PRO A 435 3.15 4.01 32.98
N LYS A 436 3.51 3.23 31.96
CA LYS A 436 2.80 3.20 30.66
C LYS A 436 1.35 2.73 30.82
N THR A 437 1.12 1.76 31.70
CA THR A 437 -0.22 1.26 32.07
C THR A 437 -1.09 2.33 32.71
N ILE A 438 -0.55 3.09 33.67
CA ILE A 438 -1.27 4.21 34.32
C ILE A 438 -1.67 5.25 33.28
N ASN A 439 -0.75 5.60 32.37
CA ASN A 439 -1.01 6.57 31.33
C ASN A 439 -2.12 6.10 30.38
N GLY A 440 -2.07 4.85 29.90
CA GLY A 440 -3.10 4.29 29.02
C GLY A 440 -4.48 4.22 29.69
N LEU A 441 -4.56 3.72 30.93
CA LEU A 441 -5.82 3.66 31.69
C LEU A 441 -6.39 5.04 32.01
N LYS A 442 -5.53 6.05 32.25
CA LYS A 442 -5.95 7.43 32.44
C LYS A 442 -6.60 8.00 31.18
N GLN A 443 -6.03 7.74 30.01
CA GLN A 443 -6.59 8.21 28.74
C GLN A 443 -7.93 7.54 28.45
N LEU A 444 -8.04 6.22 28.69
CA LEU A 444 -9.32 5.51 28.60
C LEU A 444 -10.38 6.09 29.56
N TYR A 445 -10.01 6.36 30.82
CA TYR A 445 -10.91 6.94 31.81
C TYR A 445 -11.44 8.33 31.39
N ASN A 446 -10.57 9.15 30.80
CA ASN A 446 -10.94 10.48 30.32
C ASN A 446 -11.86 10.44 29.09
N ALA A 447 -11.63 9.47 28.19
CA ALA A 447 -12.44 9.29 26.99
C ALA A 447 -13.81 8.65 27.27
N THR A 448 -13.93 7.87 28.36
CA THR A 448 -15.18 7.18 28.70
C THR A 448 -16.23 8.16 29.26
N PRO A 449 -17.44 8.26 28.66
CA PRO A 449 -18.52 9.10 29.16
C PRO A 449 -18.92 8.78 30.60
N GLU A 450 -19.34 9.78 31.37
CA GLU A 450 -19.73 9.64 32.77
C GLU A 450 -20.85 8.60 32.97
N THR A 451 -21.84 8.58 32.08
CA THR A 451 -22.96 7.62 32.08
C THR A 451 -22.50 6.16 32.01
N ILE A 452 -21.40 5.89 31.30
CA ILE A 452 -20.79 4.57 31.24
C ILE A 452 -19.94 4.33 32.49
N ARG A 453 -19.16 5.33 32.94
CA ARG A 453 -18.26 5.19 34.10
C ARG A 453 -19.00 4.82 35.39
N GLU A 454 -20.18 5.38 35.62
CA GLU A 454 -21.01 5.09 36.78
C GLU A 454 -21.49 3.62 36.84
N LYS A 455 -21.52 2.93 35.69
CA LYS A 455 -21.95 1.53 35.58
C LYS A 455 -20.79 0.54 35.67
N LEU A 456 -19.55 1.01 35.71
CA LEU A 456 -18.37 0.16 35.83
C LEU A 456 -18.13 -0.24 37.30
N PRO A 457 -17.49 -1.40 37.57
CA PRO A 457 -17.22 -1.83 38.93
C PRO A 457 -16.38 -0.81 39.70
N SER A 458 -16.82 -0.50 40.93
CA SER A 458 -16.12 0.37 41.87
C SER A 458 -15.11 -0.37 42.77
N SER A 459 -15.12 -1.71 42.73
CA SER A 459 -14.20 -2.58 43.45
C SER A 459 -13.34 -3.41 42.51
N PRO A 460 -12.11 -3.80 42.90
CA PRO A 460 -11.26 -4.68 42.10
C PRO A 460 -11.95 -6.01 41.74
N ILE A 461 -11.85 -6.41 40.48
CA ILE A 461 -12.33 -7.72 39.99
C ILE A 461 -11.50 -8.85 40.62
N ARG A 462 -10.21 -8.60 40.79
CA ARG A 462 -9.23 -9.49 41.42
C ARG A 462 -9.40 -9.40 42.93
N ARG A 463 -10.26 -10.25 43.47
CA ARG A 463 -10.60 -10.27 44.90
C ARG A 463 -9.46 -10.87 45.72
N GLU A 464 -9.05 -10.18 46.78
CA GLU A 464 -8.07 -10.64 47.76
C GLU A 464 -8.63 -10.50 49.19
N SER A 465 -9.95 -10.63 49.35
CA SER A 465 -10.64 -10.38 50.61
C SER A 465 -10.46 -11.51 51.63
N THR A 466 -10.15 -12.72 51.16
CA THR A 466 -9.94 -13.90 51.99
C THR A 466 -8.67 -14.65 51.58
N TRP A 467 -8.16 -15.48 52.48
CA TRP A 467 -7.02 -16.36 52.16
C TRP A 467 -7.36 -17.35 51.04
N ASN A 468 -8.63 -17.81 50.97
CA ASN A 468 -9.09 -18.68 49.89
C ASN A 468 -8.98 -17.98 48.52
N ASP A 469 -9.31 -16.69 48.44
CA ASP A 469 -9.17 -15.94 47.18
C ASP A 469 -7.71 -15.94 46.69
N ILE A 470 -6.77 -15.67 47.60
CA ILE A 470 -5.33 -15.67 47.29
C ILE A 470 -4.85 -17.06 46.88
N GLU A 471 -5.29 -18.10 47.59
CA GLU A 471 -4.94 -19.48 47.28
C GLU A 471 -5.47 -19.91 45.91
N GLU A 472 -6.72 -19.56 45.58
CA GLU A 472 -7.31 -19.84 44.27
C GLU A 472 -6.59 -19.11 43.14
N GLN A 473 -6.27 -17.83 43.32
CA GLN A 473 -5.48 -17.07 42.33
C GLN A 473 -4.12 -17.74 42.07
N ARG A 474 -3.41 -18.16 43.13
CA ARG A 474 -2.11 -18.85 42.97
C ARG A 474 -2.25 -20.20 42.29
N LYS A 475 -3.29 -20.97 42.60
CA LYS A 475 -3.60 -22.25 41.93
C LYS A 475 -3.86 -22.03 40.43
N ARG A 476 -4.69 -21.05 40.07
CA ARG A 476 -4.94 -20.69 38.66
C ARG A 476 -3.67 -20.19 37.96
N GLY A 477 -2.88 -19.35 38.64
CA GLY A 477 -1.59 -18.86 38.15
C GLY A 477 -0.61 -19.99 37.84
N ARG A 478 -0.49 -20.97 38.74
CA ARG A 478 0.34 -22.16 38.51
C ARG A 478 -0.17 -22.97 37.31
N GLY A 479 -1.48 -23.20 37.23
CA GLY A 479 -2.08 -23.90 36.09
C GLY A 479 -1.86 -23.19 34.75
N LEU A 480 -1.90 -21.86 34.73
CA LEU A 480 -1.57 -21.06 33.54
C LEU A 480 -0.07 -21.18 33.18
N TRP A 481 0.80 -21.07 34.17
CA TRP A 481 2.25 -21.18 33.99
C TRP A 481 2.64 -22.53 33.37
N ASP A 482 2.10 -23.62 33.91
CA ASP A 482 2.35 -24.98 33.40
C ASP A 482 1.90 -25.15 31.94
N LYS A 483 0.80 -24.50 31.54
CA LYS A 483 0.33 -24.51 30.14
C LYS A 483 1.23 -23.71 29.19
N ILE A 484 1.76 -22.58 29.65
CA ILE A 484 2.60 -21.70 28.81
C ILE A 484 3.95 -22.34 28.51
N TYR A 485 4.61 -22.88 29.54
CA TYR A 485 5.97 -23.39 29.40
C TYR A 485 6.06 -24.90 29.22
N ASP A 486 4.98 -25.66 29.52
CA ASP A 486 4.87 -27.11 29.35
C ASP A 486 6.15 -27.85 29.79
N ARG A 487 6.91 -28.43 28.85
CA ARG A 487 8.15 -29.19 29.11
C ARG A 487 9.30 -28.36 29.69
N HIS A 488 9.19 -27.03 29.68
CA HIS A 488 10.21 -26.11 30.19
C HIS A 488 9.83 -25.45 31.51
N THR A 489 8.63 -25.72 32.04
CA THR A 489 8.06 -25.13 33.26
C THR A 489 9.05 -25.07 34.41
N GLU A 490 9.58 -26.23 34.81
CA GLU A 490 10.48 -26.33 35.97
C GLU A 490 11.80 -25.61 35.71
N ARG A 491 12.33 -25.69 34.48
CA ARG A 491 13.59 -25.02 34.13
C ARG A 491 13.44 -23.50 34.24
N VAL A 492 12.41 -22.92 33.62
CA VAL A 492 12.19 -21.47 33.61
C VAL A 492 11.90 -20.96 35.03
N ALA A 493 11.11 -21.69 35.81
CA ALA A 493 10.83 -21.37 37.21
C ALA A 493 12.12 -21.35 38.04
N ASN A 494 12.92 -22.42 37.96
CA ASN A 494 14.17 -22.55 38.70
C ASN A 494 15.20 -21.49 38.29
N ASP A 495 15.29 -21.15 37.01
CA ASP A 495 16.17 -20.08 36.51
C ASP A 495 15.80 -18.73 37.16
N MET A 496 14.51 -18.37 37.23
CA MET A 496 14.08 -17.12 37.88
C MET A 496 14.44 -17.07 39.37
N TYR A 497 14.13 -18.14 40.13
CA TYR A 497 14.48 -18.22 41.55
C TYR A 497 16.00 -18.22 41.78
N LYS A 498 16.76 -18.84 40.87
CA LYS A 498 18.22 -18.86 40.92
C LYS A 498 18.82 -17.48 40.68
N TYR A 499 18.28 -16.71 39.72
CA TYR A 499 18.78 -15.36 39.43
C TYR A 499 18.51 -14.41 40.59
N TYR A 500 17.29 -14.46 41.14
CA TYR A 500 16.91 -13.76 42.36
C TYR A 500 15.60 -14.37 42.90
N PRO A 501 15.56 -14.91 44.13
CA PRO A 501 14.36 -15.58 44.63
C PRO A 501 13.08 -14.74 44.58
N ASP A 502 13.18 -13.43 44.83
CA ASP A 502 12.02 -12.54 44.79
C ASP A 502 11.48 -12.36 43.36
N LEU A 503 12.31 -12.52 42.31
CA LEU A 503 11.83 -12.51 40.93
C LEU A 503 10.84 -13.65 40.69
N GLY A 504 11.19 -14.87 41.12
CA GLY A 504 10.30 -16.02 41.04
C GLY A 504 9.03 -15.78 41.85
N GLN A 505 9.17 -15.35 43.10
CA GLN A 505 8.02 -15.06 43.96
C GLN A 505 7.07 -14.01 43.36
N VAL A 506 7.61 -12.91 42.84
CA VAL A 506 6.82 -11.84 42.21
C VAL A 506 6.13 -12.34 40.95
N ALA A 507 6.85 -13.06 40.08
CA ALA A 507 6.26 -13.63 38.87
C ALA A 507 5.05 -14.53 39.22
N PHE A 508 5.24 -15.52 40.08
CA PHE A 508 4.18 -16.48 40.39
C PHE A 508 3.02 -15.88 41.18
N HIS A 509 3.32 -15.13 42.23
CA HIS A 509 2.30 -14.71 43.20
C HIS A 509 1.66 -13.37 42.88
N HIS A 510 2.32 -12.52 42.09
CA HIS A 510 1.85 -11.16 41.82
C HIS A 510 1.59 -10.89 40.33
N LEU A 511 2.13 -11.69 39.41
CA LEU A 511 1.86 -11.54 37.97
C LEU A 511 0.94 -12.65 37.45
N TYR A 512 1.37 -13.92 37.55
CA TYR A 512 0.63 -15.04 36.98
C TYR A 512 -0.67 -15.34 37.72
N GLY A 513 -0.64 -15.32 39.05
CA GLY A 513 -1.83 -15.56 39.89
C GLY A 513 -2.90 -14.50 39.70
N PRO A 514 -2.76 -13.30 40.28
CA PRO A 514 -3.82 -12.30 40.28
C PRO A 514 -4.09 -11.68 38.89
N VAL A 515 -3.07 -11.50 38.04
CA VAL A 515 -3.22 -10.69 36.82
C VAL A 515 -3.51 -11.53 35.58
N LEU A 516 -2.61 -12.44 35.23
CA LEU A 516 -2.72 -13.20 33.98
C LEU A 516 -3.77 -14.31 34.04
N SER A 517 -3.93 -14.99 35.18
CA SER A 517 -4.89 -16.09 35.30
C SER A 517 -6.33 -15.67 35.57
N GLU A 518 -6.58 -14.37 35.83
CA GLU A 518 -7.94 -13.85 35.95
C GLU A 518 -8.64 -13.89 34.59
N THR A 519 -9.83 -14.49 34.51
CA THR A 519 -10.53 -14.72 33.23
C THR A 519 -11.98 -14.22 33.21
N ALA A 520 -12.39 -13.45 34.23
CA ALA A 520 -13.74 -12.88 34.30
C ALA A 520 -14.08 -11.91 33.14
N ILE A 521 -13.06 -11.30 32.50
CA ILE A 521 -13.25 -10.33 31.40
C ILE A 521 -12.63 -10.84 30.10
N LEU A 522 -11.32 -11.11 30.09
CA LEU A 522 -10.61 -11.72 28.97
C LEU A 522 -10.36 -13.19 29.25
N SER A 523 -10.67 -14.06 28.29
CA SER A 523 -10.39 -15.49 28.37
C SER A 523 -8.88 -15.78 28.48
N GLY A 524 -8.52 -17.03 28.79
CA GLY A 524 -7.13 -17.46 28.82
C GLY A 524 -6.40 -17.24 27.49
N LYS A 525 -7.08 -17.50 26.36
CA LYS A 525 -6.56 -17.24 25.01
C LYS A 525 -6.28 -15.75 24.80
N GLU A 526 -7.27 -14.91 25.03
CA GLU A 526 -7.18 -13.46 24.82
C GLU A 526 -6.11 -12.83 25.72
N SER A 527 -6.02 -13.27 26.98
CA SER A 527 -5.02 -12.84 27.93
C SER A 527 -3.60 -13.17 27.48
N SER A 528 -3.39 -14.39 26.94
CA SER A 528 -2.10 -14.78 26.37
C SER A 528 -1.76 -13.95 25.13
N MET A 529 -2.73 -13.67 24.28
CA MET A 529 -2.53 -12.82 23.09
C MET A 529 -2.16 -11.38 23.47
N VAL A 530 -2.82 -10.78 24.47
CA VAL A 530 -2.47 -9.44 24.99
C VAL A 530 -1.02 -9.39 25.46
N LEU A 531 -0.57 -10.41 26.20
CA LEU A 531 0.81 -10.47 26.67
C LEU A 531 1.80 -10.65 25.51
N VAL A 532 1.47 -11.49 24.52
CA VAL A 532 2.27 -11.64 23.29
C VAL A 532 2.39 -10.31 22.55
N THR A 533 1.29 -9.56 22.41
CA THR A 533 1.30 -8.23 21.80
C THR A 533 2.23 -7.26 22.53
N GLY A 534 2.16 -7.19 23.86
CA GLY A 534 3.06 -6.35 24.64
C GLY A 534 4.53 -6.74 24.51
N LEU A 535 4.83 -8.05 24.59
CA LEU A 535 6.19 -8.57 24.43
C LEU A 535 6.76 -8.30 23.03
N LYS A 536 5.92 -8.39 21.99
CA LYS A 536 6.30 -8.06 20.61
C LYS A 536 6.58 -6.56 20.48
N ALA A 537 5.71 -5.69 21.01
CA ALA A 537 5.89 -4.24 20.96
C ALA A 537 7.15 -3.76 21.70
N GLU A 538 7.56 -4.43 22.77
CA GLU A 538 8.79 -4.14 23.53
C GLU A 538 10.04 -4.88 23.01
N ASP A 539 9.93 -5.62 21.89
CA ASP A 539 11.01 -6.44 21.30
C ASP A 539 11.67 -7.46 22.25
N LEU A 540 10.88 -8.07 23.13
CA LEU A 540 11.34 -9.02 24.15
C LEU A 540 11.38 -10.46 23.64
N GLY A 541 12.25 -10.73 22.65
CA GLY A 541 12.23 -11.97 21.87
C GLY A 541 12.37 -13.28 22.65
N THR A 542 13.13 -13.30 23.75
CA THR A 542 13.30 -14.51 24.58
C THR A 542 11.99 -14.91 25.25
N GLN A 543 11.28 -13.94 25.80
CA GLN A 543 9.98 -14.13 26.46
C GLN A 543 8.89 -14.36 25.43
N LEU A 544 8.90 -13.59 24.33
CA LEU A 544 7.93 -13.66 23.24
C LEU A 544 7.73 -15.09 22.75
N ARG A 545 8.83 -15.82 22.52
CA ARG A 545 8.79 -17.20 22.02
C ARG A 545 7.99 -18.12 22.94
N GLY A 546 8.26 -18.10 24.24
CA GLY A 546 7.57 -18.96 25.21
C GLY A 546 6.07 -18.61 25.30
N HIS A 547 5.76 -17.31 25.30
CA HIS A 547 4.38 -16.85 25.37
C HIS A 547 3.59 -17.07 24.08
N ALA A 548 4.23 -17.04 22.91
CA ALA A 548 3.61 -17.39 21.64
C ALA A 548 3.17 -18.87 21.62
N TYR A 549 4.04 -19.80 22.05
CA TYR A 549 3.66 -21.20 22.25
C TYR A 549 2.54 -21.35 23.28
N GLY A 550 2.63 -20.63 24.40
CA GLY A 550 1.59 -20.63 25.42
C GLY A 550 0.23 -20.13 24.90
N ALA A 551 0.21 -19.13 24.02
CA ALA A 551 -1.01 -18.68 23.37
C ALA A 551 -1.61 -19.77 22.46
N LEU A 552 -0.78 -20.49 21.70
CA LEU A 552 -1.22 -21.62 20.87
C LEU A 552 -1.83 -22.74 21.73
N HIS A 553 -1.22 -23.08 22.87
CA HIS A 553 -1.76 -24.06 23.82
C HIS A 553 -3.11 -23.64 24.42
N GLN A 554 -3.39 -22.34 24.46
CA GLN A 554 -4.66 -21.78 24.94
C GLN A 554 -5.70 -21.62 23.83
N GLY A 555 -5.41 -22.10 22.61
CA GLY A 555 -6.33 -22.08 21.48
C GLY A 555 -6.17 -20.89 20.52
N ALA A 556 -5.07 -20.13 20.62
CA ALA A 556 -4.69 -19.22 19.55
C ALA A 556 -4.22 -20.02 18.32
N THR A 557 -4.44 -19.43 17.14
CA THR A 557 -3.96 -19.98 15.87
C THR A 557 -2.67 -19.28 15.43
N LYS A 558 -1.97 -19.82 14.44
CA LYS A 558 -0.85 -19.11 13.81
C LYS A 558 -1.30 -17.82 13.14
N GLU A 559 -2.51 -17.79 12.62
CA GLU A 559 -3.11 -16.59 12.02
C GLU A 559 -3.35 -15.51 13.09
N ASP A 560 -3.79 -15.90 14.30
CA ASP A 560 -3.92 -14.98 15.43
C ASP A 560 -2.58 -14.32 15.79
N LEU A 561 -1.47 -15.09 15.75
CA LEU A 561 -0.13 -14.55 15.98
C LEU A 561 0.35 -13.66 14.83
N ALA A 562 0.04 -14.01 13.58
CA ALA A 562 0.35 -13.19 12.41
C ALA A 562 -0.39 -11.84 12.45
N ARG A 563 -1.66 -11.82 12.89
CA ARG A 563 -2.41 -10.57 13.12
C ARG A 563 -1.76 -9.70 14.18
N ILE A 564 -1.21 -10.28 15.25
CA ILE A 564 -0.44 -9.52 16.25
C ILE A 564 0.82 -8.91 15.62
N ASP A 565 1.56 -9.68 14.81
CA ASP A 565 2.76 -9.21 14.14
C ASP A 565 2.46 -8.02 13.23
N ASN A 566 1.46 -8.16 12.36
CA ASN A 566 0.99 -7.10 11.47
C ASN A 566 0.50 -5.86 12.23
N LEU A 567 -0.31 -6.06 13.28
CA LEU A 567 -0.84 -4.98 14.13
C LEU A 567 0.30 -4.16 14.74
N VAL A 568 1.29 -4.82 15.34
CA VAL A 568 2.43 -4.14 15.96
C VAL A 568 3.29 -3.45 14.91
N VAL A 569 3.59 -4.12 13.79
CA VAL A 569 4.36 -3.53 12.68
C VAL A 569 3.66 -2.29 12.13
N ARG A 570 2.33 -2.32 11.96
CA ARG A 570 1.54 -1.20 11.49
C ARG A 570 1.60 0.00 12.44
N LEU A 571 1.53 -0.24 13.75
CA LEU A 571 1.69 0.81 14.77
C LEU A 571 3.13 1.33 14.85
N CYS A 572 4.15 0.48 14.81
CA CYS A 572 5.55 0.91 14.77
C CYS A 572 5.83 1.77 13.54
N ASN A 573 5.28 1.39 12.38
CA ASN A 573 5.31 2.23 11.20
C ASN A 573 4.60 3.55 11.49
N PHE A 574 3.37 3.54 12.02
CA PHE A 574 2.62 4.76 12.36
C PHE A 574 3.42 5.77 13.19
N TYR A 575 4.09 5.31 14.24
CA TYR A 575 4.84 6.15 15.17
C TYR A 575 6.30 6.38 14.79
N HIS A 576 6.76 5.86 13.64
CA HIS A 576 8.17 5.89 13.23
C HIS A 576 9.12 5.25 14.25
N ILE A 577 8.68 4.16 14.87
CA ILE A 577 9.48 3.37 15.82
C ILE A 577 10.16 2.21 15.06
N GLU A 578 11.39 1.87 15.43
CA GLU A 578 12.10 0.70 14.88
C GLU A 578 11.23 -0.57 15.05
N GLN A 579 11.10 -1.36 13.99
CA GLN A 579 10.29 -2.57 14.05
C GLN A 579 10.94 -3.62 14.97
N PRO A 580 10.15 -4.36 15.77
CA PRO A 580 10.70 -5.39 16.64
C PRO A 580 11.38 -6.50 15.83
N LYS A 581 12.62 -6.86 16.21
CA LYS A 581 13.43 -7.90 15.58
C LYS A 581 12.92 -9.29 15.89
N ALA A 582 12.25 -9.46 17.03
CA ALA A 582 11.67 -10.72 17.46
C ALA A 582 10.53 -11.15 16.52
N LYS A 583 10.67 -12.31 15.87
CA LYS A 583 9.65 -12.90 14.98
C LYS A 583 8.72 -13.83 15.75
N LEU A 584 7.42 -13.79 15.41
CA LEU A 584 6.37 -14.66 15.96
C LEU A 584 6.26 -15.99 15.22
#